data_AF-A0A9E2KJV3-F1
#
_entry.id   AF-A0A9E2KJV3-F1
#
_cell.length_a   1.000
_cell.length_b   1.000
_cell.length_c   1.000
_cell.angle_alpha   90.00
_cell.angle_beta   90.00
_cell.angle_gamma   90.00
#
_symmetry.space_group_name_H-M   'P 1'
#
loop_
_entity.id
_entity.type
_entity.pdbx_description
1 polymer ?
#
loop_
_entity_poly.entity_id
_entity_poly.type
_entity_poly.pdbx_seq_one_letter_code
_entity_poly.pdbx_strand_id
1 'polypeptide(L)'
;MENKGTVYFFTGLSGAGKTTIGSLFYQHLKKKHPNAVLEDGDAMRQALANGKDETLSPEMQKLIANIDMNAHDYTYEGRLKGARVVFQWCKELAEQGKDVVVCSICMYDAVRQWNRENIANYREIYIKVSKDTLWKRDQKGLYSSGAKNVVGVDIPAEEPTQPDMIIYNEGDESPEEIVRRIEKKFGLDV
;
A
#
# COMPACT_ATOMS: atom_id res chain seq x y z
N MET A 1 -10.69 15.98 -21.23
CA MET A 1 -10.52 15.45 -19.87
C MET A 1 -9.12 14.88 -19.82
N GLU A 2 -8.27 15.39 -18.93
CA GLU A 2 -6.95 14.81 -18.73
C GLU A 2 -7.10 13.37 -18.23
N ASN A 3 -6.23 12.46 -18.70
CA ASN A 3 -6.27 11.07 -18.26
C ASN A 3 -5.90 10.99 -16.78
N LYS A 4 -6.81 10.45 -15.96
CA LYS A 4 -6.53 10.15 -14.55
C LYS A 4 -5.44 9.08 -14.45
N GLY A 5 -4.55 9.23 -13.48
CA GLY A 5 -3.55 8.22 -13.16
C GLY A 5 -4.15 7.00 -12.47
N THR A 6 -3.35 5.96 -12.28
CA THR A 6 -3.72 4.67 -11.68
C THR A 6 -3.07 4.49 -10.33
N VAL A 7 -3.85 4.03 -9.34
CA VAL A 7 -3.33 3.62 -8.03
C VAL A 7 -3.11 2.11 -8.03
N TYR A 8 -1.85 1.69 -7.98
CA TYR A 8 -1.43 0.30 -7.80
C TYR A 8 -1.15 0.04 -6.33
N PHE A 9 -2.08 -0.61 -5.65
CA PHE A 9 -1.98 -0.91 -4.23
C PHE A 9 -1.48 -2.32 -3.97
N PHE A 10 -0.28 -2.41 -3.41
CA PHE A 10 0.33 -3.65 -2.96
C PHE A 10 0.01 -3.88 -1.48
N THR A 11 -0.83 -4.88 -1.21
CA THR A 11 -1.23 -5.32 0.13
C THR A 11 -0.71 -6.71 0.47
N GLY A 12 -0.61 -7.03 1.74
CA GLY A 12 0.04 -8.24 2.25
C GLY A 12 0.52 -8.07 3.70
N LEU A 13 0.68 -9.16 4.43
CA LEU A 13 1.21 -9.14 5.79
C LEU A 13 2.67 -8.63 5.84
N SER A 14 3.15 -8.28 7.04
CA SER A 14 4.57 -7.92 7.21
C SER A 14 5.48 -9.05 6.69
N GLY A 15 6.60 -8.74 6.02
CA GLY A 15 7.46 -9.77 5.42
C GLY A 15 6.91 -10.46 4.16
N ALA A 16 5.72 -10.09 3.67
CA ALA A 16 5.16 -10.67 2.44
C ALA A 16 5.90 -10.26 1.15
N GLY A 17 6.75 -9.24 1.17
CA GLY A 17 7.50 -8.76 -0.01
C GLY A 17 6.87 -7.57 -0.76
N LYS A 18 5.85 -6.91 -0.18
CA LYS A 18 5.20 -5.70 -0.74
C LYS A 18 6.19 -4.66 -1.21
N THR A 19 7.03 -4.16 -0.31
CA THR A 19 7.97 -3.08 -0.63
C THR A 19 8.97 -3.52 -1.70
N THR A 20 9.45 -4.78 -1.67
CA THR A 20 10.36 -5.32 -2.68
C THR A 20 9.73 -5.33 -4.07
N ILE A 21 8.57 -5.99 -4.21
CA ILE A 21 7.89 -6.14 -5.51
C ILE A 21 7.34 -4.78 -5.99
N GLY A 22 6.70 -4.02 -5.10
CA GLY A 22 6.14 -2.71 -5.42
C GLY A 22 7.19 -1.67 -5.79
N SER A 23 8.36 -1.66 -5.13
CA SER A 23 9.44 -0.73 -5.49
C SER A 23 10.05 -1.07 -6.84
N LEU A 24 10.22 -2.36 -7.16
CA LEU A 24 10.70 -2.79 -8.46
C LEU A 24 9.70 -2.47 -9.57
N PHE A 25 8.41 -2.75 -9.33
CA PHE A 25 7.33 -2.35 -10.23
C PHE A 25 7.33 -0.84 -10.47
N TYR A 26 7.46 -0.04 -9.41
CA TYR A 26 7.58 1.41 -9.50
C TYR A 26 8.80 1.84 -10.35
N GLN A 27 9.96 1.22 -10.16
CA GLN A 27 11.15 1.55 -10.96
C GLN A 27 10.94 1.31 -12.46
N HIS A 28 10.22 0.24 -12.82
CA HIS A 28 9.84 -0.01 -14.21
C HIS A 28 8.83 1.02 -14.71
N LEU A 29 7.77 1.24 -13.93
CA LEU A 29 6.71 2.19 -14.26
C LEU A 29 7.27 3.60 -14.46
N LYS A 30 8.16 4.07 -13.57
CA LYS A 30 8.77 5.41 -13.60
C LYS A 30 9.56 5.69 -14.88
N LYS A 31 10.16 4.66 -15.51
CA LYS A 31 10.85 4.79 -16.80
C LYS A 31 9.89 5.14 -17.94
N LYS A 32 8.66 4.64 -17.86
CA LYS A 32 7.61 4.87 -18.87
C LYS A 32 6.78 6.10 -18.53
N HIS A 33 6.46 6.29 -17.25
CA HIS A 33 5.62 7.34 -16.71
C HIS A 33 6.45 8.17 -15.70
N PRO A 34 7.19 9.21 -16.17
CA PRO A 34 8.13 9.97 -15.34
C PRO A 34 7.51 10.67 -14.13
N ASN A 35 6.20 10.89 -14.13
CA ASN A 35 5.47 11.52 -13.02
C ASN A 35 4.92 10.52 -12.00
N ALA A 36 5.15 9.21 -12.17
CA ALA A 36 4.70 8.20 -11.22
C ALA A 36 5.29 8.45 -9.81
N VAL A 37 4.55 8.13 -8.77
CA VAL A 37 4.92 8.34 -7.36
C VAL A 37 4.95 6.99 -6.64
N LEU A 38 5.91 6.81 -5.74
CA LEU A 38 5.96 5.69 -4.80
C LEU A 38 5.58 6.19 -3.42
N GLU A 39 4.51 5.63 -2.86
CA GLU A 39 4.00 5.93 -1.53
C GLU A 39 4.25 4.75 -0.59
N ASP A 40 5.04 4.98 0.46
CA ASP A 40 5.23 4.05 1.56
C ASP A 40 4.26 4.42 2.69
N GLY A 41 3.32 3.52 2.98
CA GLY A 41 2.27 3.78 3.98
C GLY A 41 2.80 4.03 5.39
N ASP A 42 3.95 3.46 5.77
CA ASP A 42 4.56 3.70 7.09
C ASP A 42 5.23 5.08 7.11
N ALA A 43 5.97 5.45 6.06
CA ALA A 43 6.64 6.75 5.96
C ALA A 43 5.64 7.91 5.86
N MET A 44 4.61 7.75 5.02
CA MET A 44 3.55 8.75 4.88
C MET A 44 2.80 8.92 6.20
N ARG A 45 2.45 7.83 6.89
CA ARG A 45 1.81 7.92 8.21
C ARG A 45 2.67 8.72 9.21
N GLN A 46 3.99 8.54 9.21
CA GLN A 46 4.90 9.31 10.06
C GLN A 46 4.95 10.79 9.65
N ALA A 47 5.03 11.08 8.35
CA ALA A 47 5.04 12.46 7.83
C ALA A 47 3.76 13.21 8.20
N LEU A 48 2.61 12.57 8.00
CA LEU A 48 1.28 13.10 8.32
C LEU A 48 1.11 13.37 9.82
N ALA A 49 1.52 12.44 10.68
CA ALA A 49 1.44 12.61 12.13
C ALA A 49 2.33 13.75 12.66
N ASN A 50 3.37 14.13 11.91
CA ASN A 50 4.26 15.23 12.28
C ASN A 50 3.82 16.58 11.70
N GLY A 51 2.77 16.63 10.86
CA GLY A 51 2.21 17.86 10.28
C GLY A 51 3.17 18.61 9.35
N LYS A 52 4.14 17.92 8.73
CA LYS A 52 5.32 18.54 8.08
C LYS A 52 5.40 18.39 6.56
N ASP A 53 4.31 18.03 5.89
CA ASP A 53 4.36 17.88 4.44
C ASP A 53 3.71 19.07 3.72
N GLU A 54 4.55 20.02 3.33
CA GLU A 54 4.16 21.22 2.56
C GLU A 54 3.71 20.88 1.13
N THR A 55 3.92 19.64 0.66
CA THR A 55 3.48 19.20 -0.67
C THR A 55 2.00 18.79 -0.71
N LEU A 56 1.36 18.66 0.45
CA LEU A 56 -0.05 18.34 0.58
C LEU A 56 -0.94 19.49 0.13
N SER A 57 -2.08 19.15 -0.49
CA SER A 57 -3.12 20.10 -0.85
C SER A 57 -3.72 20.79 0.40
N PRO A 58 -4.30 22.00 0.27
CA PRO A 58 -5.04 22.64 1.36
C PRO A 58 -6.16 21.76 1.92
N GLU A 59 -6.80 20.96 1.07
CA GLU A 59 -7.84 19.99 1.44
C GLU A 59 -7.26 18.88 2.33
N MET A 60 -6.12 18.31 1.96
CA MET A 60 -5.41 17.31 2.78
C MET A 60 -4.92 17.88 4.09
N GLN A 61 -4.35 19.09 4.08
CA GLN A 61 -3.91 19.77 5.31
C GLN A 61 -5.08 19.96 6.28
N LYS A 62 -6.26 20.39 5.78
CA LYS A 62 -7.49 20.49 6.59
C LYS A 62 -7.99 19.13 7.08
N LEU A 63 -7.95 18.09 6.24
CA LEU A 63 -8.35 16.75 6.63
C LEU A 63 -7.49 16.24 7.80
N ILE A 64 -6.16 16.35 7.67
CA ILE A 64 -5.19 15.88 8.67
C ILE A 64 -5.31 16.69 9.96
N ALA A 65 -5.49 18.01 9.88
CA ALA A 65 -5.66 18.86 11.05
C ALA A 65 -6.86 18.46 11.94
N ASN A 66 -7.85 17.78 11.37
CA ASN A 66 -9.03 17.29 12.08
C ASN A 66 -8.94 15.82 12.50
N ILE A 67 -7.82 15.15 12.23
CA ILE A 67 -7.58 13.76 12.61
C ILE A 67 -6.47 13.75 13.66
N ASP A 68 -6.79 13.27 14.86
CA ASP A 68 -5.77 12.97 15.87
C ASP A 68 -4.91 11.80 15.37
N MET A 69 -3.78 12.14 14.73
CA MET A 69 -2.83 11.20 14.17
C MET A 69 -1.61 11.08 15.08
N ASN A 70 -1.40 9.88 15.60
CA ASN A 70 -0.15 9.50 16.26
C ASN A 70 0.55 8.43 15.42
N ALA A 71 1.79 8.73 14.97
CA ALA A 71 2.62 7.80 14.19
C ALA A 71 2.87 6.47 14.90
N HIS A 72 2.81 6.46 16.23
CA HIS A 72 3.08 5.30 17.09
C HIS A 72 1.80 4.61 17.59
N ASP A 73 0.62 5.09 17.19
CA ASP A 73 -0.64 4.43 17.53
C ASP A 73 -0.88 3.20 16.64
N TYR A 74 -0.23 2.09 16.98
CA TYR A 74 -0.35 0.86 16.21
C TYR A 74 -1.64 0.07 16.46
N THR A 75 -2.59 0.62 17.24
CA THR A 75 -3.90 0.01 17.42
C THR A 75 -4.64 -0.14 16.10
N TYR A 76 -5.66 -1.00 16.08
CA TYR A 76 -6.53 -1.17 14.93
C TYR A 76 -7.10 0.18 14.45
N GLU A 77 -7.64 0.98 15.36
CA GLU A 77 -8.26 2.28 15.04
C GLU A 77 -7.24 3.31 14.54
N GLY A 78 -6.07 3.40 15.18
CA GLY A 78 -5.00 4.31 14.76
C GLY A 78 -4.48 4.00 13.35
N ARG A 79 -4.26 2.71 13.07
CA ARG A 79 -3.86 2.26 11.72
C ARG A 79 -4.97 2.46 10.69
N LEU A 80 -6.23 2.24 11.05
CA LEU A 80 -7.37 2.47 10.17
C LEU A 80 -7.48 3.95 9.76
N LYS A 81 -7.34 4.88 10.71
CA LYS A 81 -7.31 6.33 10.45
C LYS A 81 -6.18 6.68 9.49
N GLY A 82 -4.95 6.24 9.79
CA GLY A 82 -3.78 6.50 8.94
C GLY A 82 -3.94 5.97 7.52
N ALA A 83 -4.47 4.75 7.36
CA ALA A 83 -4.73 4.16 6.05
C ALA A 83 -5.71 5.00 5.22
N ARG A 84 -6.79 5.51 5.82
CA ARG A 84 -7.76 6.38 5.12
C ARG A 84 -7.09 7.64 4.58
N VAL A 85 -6.24 8.30 5.37
CA VAL A 85 -5.54 9.51 4.92
C VAL A 85 -4.58 9.21 3.77
N VAL A 86 -3.80 8.13 3.87
CA VAL A 86 -2.88 7.70 2.81
C VAL A 86 -3.62 7.48 1.49
N PHE A 87 -4.79 6.83 1.51
CA PHE A 87 -5.54 6.59 0.28
C PHE A 87 -6.30 7.78 -0.26
N GLN A 88 -6.71 8.72 0.61
CA GLN A 88 -7.20 10.02 0.16
C GLN A 88 -6.10 10.77 -0.60
N TRP A 89 -4.86 10.73 -0.10
CA TRP A 89 -3.72 11.31 -0.80
C TRP A 89 -3.44 10.62 -2.14
N CYS A 90 -3.45 9.28 -2.16
CA CYS A 90 -3.29 8.51 -3.41
C CYS A 90 -4.37 8.87 -4.44
N LYS A 91 -5.62 9.08 -3.99
CA LYS A 91 -6.72 9.52 -4.84
C LYS A 91 -6.43 10.88 -5.46
N GLU A 92 -6.00 11.86 -4.67
CA GLU A 92 -5.69 13.20 -5.17
C GLU A 92 -4.54 13.19 -6.17
N LEU A 93 -3.47 12.43 -5.91
CA LEU A 93 -2.38 12.25 -6.87
C LEU A 93 -2.86 11.63 -8.19
N ALA A 94 -3.72 10.61 -8.13
CA ALA A 94 -4.29 9.99 -9.31
C ALA A 94 -5.22 10.93 -10.08
N GLU A 95 -5.97 11.79 -9.38
CA GLU A 95 -6.80 12.82 -10.00
C GLU A 95 -5.97 13.90 -10.71
N GLN A 96 -4.72 14.12 -10.28
CA GLN A 96 -3.73 14.95 -10.97
C GLN A 96 -3.02 14.23 -12.14
N GLY A 97 -3.49 13.03 -12.52
CA GLY A 97 -2.92 12.27 -13.64
C GLY A 97 -1.66 11.46 -13.31
N LYS A 98 -1.25 11.37 -12.03
CA LYS A 98 -0.07 10.61 -11.61
C LYS A 98 -0.42 9.16 -11.32
N ASP A 99 0.35 8.22 -11.85
CA ASP A 99 0.28 6.85 -11.33
C ASP A 99 0.93 6.79 -9.94
N VAL A 100 0.29 6.07 -9.04
CA VAL A 100 0.73 5.93 -7.64
C VAL A 100 0.94 4.47 -7.36
N VAL A 101 2.14 4.10 -6.93
CA VAL A 101 2.42 2.78 -6.37
C VAL A 101 2.40 2.92 -4.87
N VAL A 102 1.47 2.25 -4.19
CA VAL A 102 1.36 2.31 -2.73
C VAL A 102 1.61 0.94 -2.11
N CYS A 103 2.58 0.87 -1.20
CA CYS A 103 2.92 -0.34 -0.46
C CYS A 103 2.48 -0.19 1.00
N SER A 104 1.43 -0.91 1.41
CA SER A 104 0.92 -0.85 2.78
C SER A 104 0.29 -2.17 3.18
N ILE A 105 0.30 -2.50 4.48
CA ILE A 105 -0.43 -3.69 4.96
C ILE A 105 -1.92 -3.49 4.69
N CYS A 106 -2.51 -2.39 5.20
CA CYS A 106 -3.92 -1.99 5.04
C CYS A 106 -4.89 -3.17 4.80
N MET A 107 -4.88 -4.10 5.76
CA MET A 107 -5.77 -5.27 5.79
C MET A 107 -7.12 -4.89 6.42
N TYR A 108 -7.77 -3.87 5.86
CA TYR A 108 -9.05 -3.31 6.29
C TYR A 108 -10.03 -3.26 5.11
N ASP A 109 -11.09 -4.05 5.15
CA ASP A 109 -12.13 -4.12 4.12
C ASP A 109 -12.74 -2.74 3.87
N ALA A 110 -13.04 -2.00 4.94
CA ALA A 110 -13.64 -0.67 4.84
C ALA A 110 -12.77 0.32 4.03
N VAL A 111 -11.43 0.23 4.12
CA VAL A 111 -10.53 1.11 3.36
C VAL A 111 -10.48 0.68 1.91
N ARG A 112 -10.34 -0.62 1.64
CA ARG A 112 -10.30 -1.15 0.27
C ARG A 112 -11.60 -0.92 -0.47
N GLN A 113 -12.74 -1.09 0.20
CA GLN A 113 -14.05 -0.80 -0.37
C GLN A 113 -14.14 0.68 -0.76
N TRP A 114 -13.80 1.58 0.16
CA TRP A 114 -13.77 3.01 -0.14
C TRP A 114 -12.85 3.33 -1.33
N ASN A 115 -11.66 2.72 -1.40
CA ASN A 115 -10.74 2.91 -2.53
C ASN A 115 -11.39 2.53 -3.86
N ARG A 116 -12.04 1.36 -3.93
CA ARG A 116 -12.73 0.88 -5.15
C ARG A 116 -13.86 1.81 -5.58
N GLU A 117 -14.57 2.38 -4.62
CA GLU A 117 -15.69 3.29 -4.88
C GLU A 117 -15.25 4.71 -5.28
N ASN A 118 -14.07 5.17 -4.83
CA ASN A 118 -13.66 6.58 -4.93
C ASN A 118 -12.44 6.84 -5.82
N ILE A 119 -11.68 5.81 -6.19
CA ILE A 119 -10.49 5.93 -7.05
C ILE A 119 -10.79 5.28 -8.40
N ALA A 120 -10.87 6.10 -9.45
CA ALA A 120 -11.32 5.66 -10.78
C ALA A 120 -10.48 4.52 -11.37
N ASN A 121 -9.15 4.62 -11.28
CA ASN A 121 -8.21 3.61 -11.78
C ASN A 121 -7.51 2.95 -10.59
N TYR A 122 -8.24 2.17 -9.80
CA TYR A 122 -7.69 1.45 -8.66
C TYR A 122 -7.37 0.00 -9.02
N ARG A 123 -6.16 -0.45 -8.70
CA ARG A 123 -5.68 -1.82 -8.89
C ARG A 123 -5.18 -2.38 -7.58
N GLU A 124 -5.85 -3.41 -7.07
CA GLU A 124 -5.47 -4.09 -5.83
C GLU A 124 -4.65 -5.35 -6.12
N ILE A 125 -3.40 -5.36 -5.66
CA ILE A 125 -2.46 -6.46 -5.78
C ILE A 125 -2.23 -7.06 -4.39
N TYR A 126 -2.78 -8.24 -4.15
CA TYR A 126 -2.61 -8.95 -2.90
C TYR A 126 -1.43 -9.92 -2.96
N ILE A 127 -0.39 -9.64 -2.16
CA ILE A 127 0.74 -10.54 -1.95
C ILE A 127 0.44 -11.43 -0.75
N LYS A 128 0.09 -12.69 -1.06
CA LYS A 128 -0.24 -13.74 -0.11
C LYS A 128 0.99 -14.61 0.14
N VAL A 129 1.26 -14.85 1.42
CA VAL A 129 2.37 -15.69 1.88
C VAL A 129 1.89 -16.52 3.06
N SER A 130 2.29 -17.80 3.09
CA SER A 130 1.98 -18.70 4.19
C SER A 130 2.58 -18.20 5.53
N LYS A 131 1.92 -18.52 6.64
CA LYS A 131 2.41 -18.17 7.98
C LYS A 131 3.81 -18.73 8.23
N ASP A 132 4.06 -19.98 7.84
CA ASP A 132 5.37 -20.61 8.02
C ASP A 132 6.48 -19.84 7.30
N THR A 133 6.23 -19.39 6.07
CA THR A 133 7.19 -18.57 5.32
C THR A 133 7.39 -17.20 5.97
N LEU A 134 6.33 -16.55 6.47
CA LEU A 134 6.44 -15.26 7.17
C LEU A 134 7.28 -15.37 8.46
N TRP A 135 7.06 -16.41 9.26
CA TRP A 135 7.83 -16.68 10.49
C TRP A 135 9.28 -17.06 10.19
N LYS A 136 9.55 -17.79 9.11
CA LYS A 136 10.93 -18.07 8.67
C LYS A 136 11.65 -16.80 8.23
N ARG A 137 10.97 -15.91 7.52
CA ARG A 137 11.56 -14.66 7.01
C ARG A 137 11.84 -13.67 8.14
N ASP A 138 10.88 -13.50 9.05
CA ASP A 138 10.86 -12.58 10.20
C ASP A 138 11.77 -11.34 10.10
N GLN A 139 11.74 -10.65 8.96
CA GLN A 139 12.73 -9.62 8.60
C GLN A 139 12.75 -8.44 9.57
N LYS A 140 11.63 -8.20 10.25
CA LYS A 140 11.45 -7.13 11.23
C LYS A 140 11.45 -7.66 12.68
N GLY A 141 11.70 -8.95 12.90
CA GLY A 141 11.63 -9.59 14.22
C GLY A 141 10.24 -9.57 14.85
N LEU A 142 9.19 -9.26 14.11
CA LEU A 142 7.84 -9.03 14.65
C LEU A 142 7.17 -10.33 15.08
N TYR A 143 7.49 -11.45 14.42
CA TYR A 143 6.85 -12.73 14.66
C TYR A 143 7.48 -13.49 15.83
N SER A 144 8.79 -13.37 16.02
CA SER A 144 9.51 -14.04 17.11
C SER A 144 9.59 -13.22 18.41
N SER A 145 9.48 -11.89 18.34
CA SER A 145 9.71 -11.01 19.51
C SER A 145 8.56 -10.95 20.52
N GLY A 146 7.37 -11.48 20.20
CA GLY A 146 6.17 -11.27 21.01
C GLY A 146 5.66 -9.84 20.96
N ALA A 147 5.97 -9.09 19.90
CA ALA A 147 5.46 -7.75 19.65
C ALA A 147 3.92 -7.75 19.67
N LYS A 148 3.34 -6.72 20.29
CA LYS A 148 1.89 -6.47 20.27
C LYS A 148 1.51 -5.59 19.07
N ASN A 149 0.24 -5.60 18.73
CA ASN A 149 -0.37 -4.85 17.63
C ASN A 149 0.19 -5.20 16.24
N VAL A 150 0.39 -6.50 16.00
CA VAL A 150 0.88 -7.07 14.75
C VAL A 150 -0.30 -7.68 13.96
N VAL A 151 -0.54 -7.12 12.77
CA VAL A 151 -1.58 -7.60 11.84
C VAL A 151 -1.27 -9.03 11.39
N GLY A 152 -2.24 -9.93 11.55
CA GLY A 152 -2.12 -11.37 11.29
C GLY A 152 -1.58 -12.19 12.47
N VAL A 153 -1.27 -11.54 13.61
CA VAL A 153 -0.87 -12.20 14.87
C VAL A 153 -1.93 -11.93 15.94
N ASP A 154 -1.99 -10.70 16.45
CA ASP A 154 -2.94 -10.26 17.48
C ASP A 154 -3.97 -9.24 16.97
N ILE A 155 -3.68 -8.56 15.85
CA ILE A 155 -4.68 -7.78 15.10
C ILE A 155 -5.21 -8.65 13.95
N PRO A 156 -6.53 -8.81 13.78
CA PRO A 156 -7.11 -9.54 12.64
C PRO A 156 -6.62 -8.97 11.30
N ALA A 157 -6.33 -9.87 10.36
CA ALA A 157 -6.05 -9.50 8.98
C ALA A 157 -7.29 -9.78 8.14
N GLU A 158 -7.99 -8.74 7.72
CA GLU A 158 -9.07 -8.86 6.74
C GLU A 158 -8.40 -9.02 5.37
N GLU A 159 -8.19 -10.26 4.94
CA GLU A 159 -7.56 -10.56 3.64
C GLU A 159 -8.49 -10.13 2.48
N PRO A 160 -7.95 -9.58 1.38
CA PRO A 160 -8.74 -9.24 0.21
C PRO A 160 -9.46 -10.46 -0.37
N THR A 161 -10.78 -10.35 -0.53
CA THR A 161 -11.62 -11.42 -1.09
C THR A 161 -11.73 -11.34 -2.62
N GLN A 162 -11.60 -10.14 -3.19
CA GLN A 162 -11.71 -9.88 -4.63
C GLN A 162 -10.60 -8.92 -5.15
N PRO A 163 -9.31 -9.20 -4.89
CA PRO A 163 -8.23 -8.38 -5.44
C PRO A 163 -8.16 -8.51 -6.97
N ASP A 164 -7.64 -7.47 -7.64
CA ASP A 164 -7.45 -7.49 -9.10
C ASP A 164 -6.37 -8.50 -9.52
N MET A 165 -5.41 -8.77 -8.63
CA MET A 165 -4.39 -9.80 -8.78
C MET A 165 -3.95 -10.37 -7.42
N ILE A 166 -3.80 -11.70 -7.35
CA ILE A 166 -3.17 -12.39 -6.22
C ILE A 166 -1.78 -12.86 -6.66
N ILE A 167 -0.78 -12.61 -5.81
CA ILE A 167 0.58 -13.11 -5.93
C ILE A 167 0.85 -14.00 -4.74
N TYR A 168 1.07 -15.29 -4.98
CA TYR A 168 1.63 -16.18 -3.97
C TYR A 168 3.14 -15.99 -3.98
N ASN A 169 3.72 -15.59 -2.86
CA ASN A 169 5.15 -15.28 -2.76
C ASN A 169 5.83 -16.18 -1.73
N GLU A 170 5.95 -17.47 -2.04
CA GLU A 170 6.62 -18.46 -1.18
C GLU A 170 8.14 -18.47 -1.37
N GLY A 171 8.67 -17.71 -2.35
CA GLY A 171 10.11 -17.63 -2.67
C GLY A 171 10.52 -18.54 -3.83
N ASP A 172 9.55 -19.02 -4.59
CA ASP A 172 9.63 -19.87 -5.77
C ASP A 172 9.78 -19.06 -7.08
N GLU A 173 9.41 -17.79 -7.09
CA GLU A 173 9.58 -16.86 -8.22
C GLU A 173 10.46 -15.67 -7.80
N SER A 174 11.25 -15.16 -8.75
CA SER A 174 12.02 -13.92 -8.55
C SER A 174 11.11 -12.68 -8.55
N PRO A 175 11.50 -11.58 -7.87
CA PRO A 175 10.77 -10.32 -7.93
C PRO A 175 10.55 -9.82 -9.37
N GLU A 176 11.54 -9.96 -10.24
CA GLU A 176 11.46 -9.57 -11.66
C GLU A 176 10.39 -10.35 -12.43
N GLU A 177 10.27 -11.66 -12.21
CA GLU A 177 9.23 -12.49 -12.84
C GLU A 177 7.83 -12.07 -12.37
N ILE A 178 7.69 -11.81 -11.07
CA ILE A 178 6.45 -11.32 -10.48
C ILE A 178 6.07 -9.96 -11.08
N VAL A 179 7.02 -9.02 -11.20
CA VAL A 179 6.78 -7.69 -11.78
C VAL A 179 6.35 -7.78 -13.24
N ARG A 180 7.01 -8.62 -14.07
CA ARG A 180 6.60 -8.83 -15.46
C ARG A 180 5.17 -9.35 -15.58
N ARG A 181 4.75 -10.23 -14.68
CA ARG A 181 3.36 -10.73 -14.64
C ARG A 181 2.37 -9.62 -14.27
N ILE A 182 2.72 -8.76 -13.32
CA ILE A 182 1.91 -7.60 -12.93
C ILE A 182 1.76 -6.65 -14.12
N GLU A 183 2.86 -6.33 -14.80
CA GLU A 183 2.86 -5.44 -15.98
C GLU A 183 1.95 -6.01 -17.08
N LYS A 184 2.11 -7.29 -17.42
CA LYS A 184 1.27 -7.97 -18.40
C LYS A 184 -0.21 -7.99 -18.01
N LYS A 185 -0.52 -8.22 -16.73
CA LYS A 185 -1.90 -8.24 -16.22
C LYS A 185 -2.59 -6.88 -16.40
N PHE A 186 -1.85 -5.78 -16.27
CA PHE A 186 -2.38 -4.43 -16.36
C PHE A 186 -2.10 -3.74 -17.71
N GLY A 187 -1.58 -4.46 -18.70
CA GLY A 187 -1.31 -3.93 -20.05
C GLY A 187 -0.22 -2.86 -20.07
N LEU A 188 0.80 -3.01 -19.22
CA LEU A 188 1.96 -2.13 -19.12
C LEU A 188 3.19 -2.71 -19.82
N ASP A 189 3.08 -3.92 -20.38
CA ASP A 189 4.06 -4.56 -21.23
C ASP A 189 4.14 -3.86 -22.59
N VAL A 190 5.32 -3.32 -22.89
CA VAL A 190 5.72 -2.76 -24.19
C VAL A 190 7.14 -3.22 -24.44
#